data_AF-A0A857JKR9-F1
#
_entry.id   AF-A0A857JKR9-F1
#
_cell.length_a   1.000
_cell.length_b   1.000
_cell.length_c   1.000
_cell.angle_alpha   90.00
_cell.angle_beta   90.00
_cell.angle_gamma   90.00
#
_symmetry.space_group_name_H-M   'P 1'
#
loop_
_entity.id
_entity.type
_entity.pdbx_description
1 polymer ?
#
loop_
_entity_poly.entity_id
_entity_poly.type
_entity_poly.pdbx_seq_one_letter_code
_entity_poly.pdbx_strand_id
1 'polypeptide(L)' 'MTQKSLPRRALKYAVIFSSIIMLLVLYAMLTRDVTGSAVEVFLRLVVTTFCVFGAMWLVFIFYLFANPDADKPREKGF' A
#
# COMPACT_ATOMS: atom_id res chain seq x y z
N MET A 1 -17.06 19.16 3.37
CA MET A 1 -17.47 17.83 3.90
C MET A 1 -16.69 16.64 3.29
N THR A 2 -15.57 16.86 2.58
CA THR A 2 -14.85 15.80 1.83
C THR A 2 -13.61 15.22 2.52
N GLN A 3 -13.10 15.82 3.61
CA GLN A 3 -11.92 15.29 4.31
C GLN A 3 -12.20 14.00 5.09
N LYS A 4 -13.41 13.82 5.65
CA LYS A 4 -13.77 12.61 6.42
C LYS A 4 -13.71 11.32 5.58
N SER A 5 -13.73 11.41 4.25
CA SER A 5 -13.58 10.25 3.36
C SER A 5 -12.17 10.05 2.82
N LEU A 6 -11.21 10.96 3.05
CA LEU A 6 -9.84 10.84 2.51
C LEU A 6 -9.11 9.56 2.95
N PRO A 7 -9.04 9.21 4.25
CA PRO A 7 -8.34 7.99 4.67
C PRO A 7 -9.02 6.72 4.13
N ARG A 8 -10.36 6.75 4.01
CA ARG A 8 -11.16 5.64 3.47
C ARG A 8 -10.98 5.49 1.96
N ARG A 9 -10.83 6.59 1.23
CA ARG A 9 -10.54 6.62 -0.21
C ARG A 9 -9.12 6.15 -0.50
N ALA A 10 -8.15 6.56 0.31
CA ALA A 10 -6.77 6.11 0.20
C ALA A 10 -6.62 4.59 0.44
N LEU A 11 -7.50 4.00 1.27
CA LEU A 11 -7.45 2.59 1.65
C LEU A 11 -7.45 1.64 0.45
N LYS A 12 -8.33 1.84 -0.53
CA LYS A 12 -8.43 0.95 -1.70
C LYS A 12 -7.13 0.91 -2.49
N TYR A 13 -6.49 2.07 -2.67
CA TYR A 13 -5.23 2.19 -3.38
C TYR A 13 -4.09 1.61 -2.56
N ALA A 14 -4.06 1.88 -1.26
CA ALA A 14 -3.07 1.33 -0.35
C ALA A 14 -3.08 -0.21 -0.37
N VAL A 15 -4.26 -0.86 -0.34
CA VAL A 15 -4.39 -2.32 -0.43
C VAL A 15 -3.85 -2.86 -1.75
N ILE A 16 -4.21 -2.25 -2.88
CA ILE A 16 -3.80 -2.73 -4.21
C ILE A 16 -2.28 -2.62 -4.36
N PHE A 17 -1.70 -1.46 -4.08
CA PHE A 17 -0.27 -1.22 -4.26
C PHE A 17 0.58 -1.97 -3.24
N SER A 18 0.15 -2.06 -1.97
CA SER A 18 0.85 -2.88 -0.98
C SER A 18 0.85 -4.36 -1.36
N SER A 19 -0.25 -4.89 -1.91
CA SER A 19 -0.30 -6.27 -2.42
C SER A 19 0.75 -6.54 -3.49
N ILE A 20 0.92 -5.62 -4.45
CA ILE A 20 1.93 -5.75 -5.51
C ILE A 20 3.35 -5.74 -4.92
N ILE A 21 3.63 -4.82 -3.99
CA ILE A 21 4.93 -4.75 -3.32
C ILE A 21 5.18 -6.05 -2.53
N MET A 22 4.18 -6.55 -1.82
CA MET A 22 4.31 -7.78 -1.03
C MET A 22 4.57 -9.01 -1.90
N LEU A 23 4.03 -9.08 -3.12
CA LEU A 23 4.39 -10.14 -4.07
C LEU A 23 5.88 -10.10 -4.44
N LEU A 24 6.44 -8.91 -4.64
CA LEU A 24 7.88 -8.74 -4.90
C LEU A 24 8.73 -9.10 -3.67
N VAL A 25 8.27 -8.73 -2.46
CA VAL A 25 8.93 -9.10 -1.20
C VAL A 25 8.94 -10.62 -1.02
N LEU A 26 7.81 -11.29 -1.27
CA LEU A 26 7.71 -12.74 -1.23
C LEU A 26 8.64 -13.40 -2.25
N TYR A 27 8.65 -12.91 -3.49
CA TYR A 27 9.57 -13.39 -4.52
C TYR A 27 11.04 -13.22 -4.09
N ALA A 28 11.40 -12.08 -3.50
CA ALA A 28 12.74 -11.84 -3.00
C ALA A 28 13.11 -12.77 -1.83
N MET A 29 12.15 -13.10 -0.95
CA MET A 29 12.37 -14.07 0.13
C MET A 29 12.51 -15.51 -0.38
N LEU A 30 11.85 -15.87 -1.49
CA LEU A 30 11.96 -17.21 -2.08
C LEU A 30 13.25 -17.42 -2.88
N THR A 31 13.83 -16.35 -3.42
CA THR A 31 14.97 -16.42 -4.36
C THR A 31 16.31 -16.05 -3.72
N ARG A 32 16.30 -15.38 -2.57
CA ARG A 32 17.51 -14.99 -1.84
C ARG A 32 17.67 -15.89 -0.63
N ASP A 33 18.91 -16.14 -0.23
CA ASP A 33 19.19 -16.79 1.06
C ASP A 33 18.68 -15.92 2.20
N VAL A 34 17.53 -16.31 2.77
CA VAL A 34 16.97 -15.64 3.95
C VAL A 34 17.59 -16.26 5.18
N THR A 35 18.49 -15.52 5.83
CA THR A 35 19.10 -15.94 7.09
C THR A 35 18.10 -15.81 8.25
N GLY A 36 17.90 -16.89 8.99
CA GLY A 36 17.11 -16.88 10.23
C GLY A 36 16.23 -18.11 10.39
N SER A 37 15.60 -18.24 11.56
CA SER A 37 14.60 -19.29 11.80
C SER A 37 13.28 -18.98 11.07
N ALA A 38 12.46 -19.99 10.82
CA ALA A 38 11.13 -19.80 10.19
C ALA A 38 10.27 -18.76 10.93
N VAL A 39 10.39 -18.68 12.26
CA VAL A 39 9.66 -17.72 13.10
C VAL A 39 10.15 -16.29 12.86
N GLU A 40 11.46 -16.07 12.73
CA GLU A 40 12.03 -14.75 12.44
C GLU A 40 11.62 -14.26 11.05
N VAL A 41 11.62 -15.16 10.06
CA VAL A 41 11.16 -14.85 8.70
C VAL A 41 9.69 -14.47 8.71
N PHE A 42 8.85 -15.21 9.43
CA PHE A 42 7.43 -14.92 9.58
C PHE A 42 7.20 -13.55 10.25
N LEU A 43 7.89 -13.25 11.35
CA LEU A 43 7.81 -11.95 12.02
C LEU A 43 8.23 -10.81 11.09
N ARG A 44 9.33 -10.99 10.35
CA ARG A 44 9.79 -10.00 9.37
C ARG A 44 8.75 -9.77 8.28
N LEU A 45 8.10 -10.81 7.79
CA LEU A 45 7.02 -10.72 6.80
C LEU A 45 5.84 -9.90 7.34
N VAL A 46 5.40 -10.19 8.56
CA VAL A 46 4.28 -9.50 9.20
C VAL A 46 4.59 -8.02 9.39
N VAL A 47 5.75 -7.69 9.98
CA VAL A 47 6.18 -6.30 10.17
C VAL A 47 6.30 -5.57 8.83
N THR A 48 6.92 -6.19 7.83
CA THR A 48 7.05 -5.61 6.49
C THR A 48 5.69 -5.31 5.89
N THR A 49 4.71 -6.21 6.06
CA THR A 49 3.34 -6.02 5.56
C THR A 49 2.70 -4.77 6.16
N PHE A 50 2.77 -4.60 7.48
CA PHE A 50 2.22 -3.41 8.16
C PHE A 50 2.95 -2.13 7.75
N CYS A 51 4.28 -2.16 7.65
CA CYS A 51 5.08 -1.01 7.25
C CYS A 51 4.78 -0.58 5.81
N VAL A 52 4.76 -1.53 4.87
CA VAL A 52 4.47 -1.26 3.45
C VAL A 52 3.04 -0.73 3.29
N PHE A 53 2.07 -1.36 3.96
CA PHE A 53 0.69 -0.91 3.93
C PHE A 53 0.54 0.51 4.50
N GLY A 54 1.10 0.76 5.68
CA GLY A 54 1.06 2.07 6.33
C GLY A 54 1.73 3.16 5.49
N ALA A 55 2.88 2.87 4.88
CA ALA A 55 3.56 3.79 3.98
C ALA A 55 2.72 4.12 2.74
N MET A 56 2.16 3.11 2.07
CA MET A 56 1.29 3.33 0.91
C MET A 56 0.03 4.11 1.29
N TRP A 57 -0.56 3.80 2.43
CA TRP A 57 -1.73 4.51 2.93
C TRP A 57 -1.46 5.99 3.17
N LEU A 58 -0.32 6.33 3.79
CA LEU A 58 0.10 7.73 3.95
C LEU A 58 0.35 8.41 2.60
N VAL A 59 1.07 7.75 1.67
CA VAL A 59 1.32 8.28 0.33
C VAL A 59 0.00 8.63 -0.38
N PHE A 60 -0.99 7.73 -0.35
CA PHE A 60 -2.28 8.01 -0.98
C PHE A 60 -3.12 9.05 -0.23
N ILE A 61 -2.99 9.15 1.10
CA ILE A 61 -3.59 10.26 1.85
C ILE A 61 -3.01 11.60 1.36
N PHE A 62 -1.69 11.73 1.28
CA PHE A 62 -1.04 12.95 0.80
C PHE A 62 -1.38 13.24 -0.67
N TYR A 63 -1.38 12.21 -1.51
CA TYR A 63 -1.73 12.35 -2.93
C TYR A 63 -3.16 12.85 -3.13
N LEU A 64 -4.13 12.25 -2.43
CA LEU A 64 -5.54 12.66 -2.52
C LEU A 64 -5.80 13.98 -1.79
N PHE A 65 -5.00 14.34 -0.79
CA PHE A 65 -5.06 15.66 -0.17
C PHE A 65 -4.63 16.75 -1.16
N ALA A 66 -3.54 16.53 -1.90
CA ALA A 66 -3.08 17.44 -2.94
C ALA A 66 -3.96 17.41 -4.21
N ASN A 67 -4.58 16.26 -4.52
CA ASN A 67 -5.41 16.02 -5.71
C ASN A 67 -6.78 15.46 -5.32
N PRO A 68 -7.68 16.27 -4.73
CA PRO A 68 -8.95 15.80 -4.16
C PRO A 68 -9.87 15.14 -5.19
N ASP A 69 -9.78 15.55 -6.45
CA ASP A 69 -10.62 15.08 -7.56
C ASP A 69 -10.03 13.89 -8.32
N ALA A 70 -8.86 13.37 -7.92
CA ALA A 70 -8.20 12.26 -8.62
C ALA A 70 -9.00 10.93 -8.63
N ASP A 71 -9.98 10.77 -7.74
CA ASP A 71 -10.90 9.61 -7.75
C ASP A 71 -12.12 9.80 -8.63
N LYS A 72 -12.43 11.03 -9.06
CA LYS A 72 -13.61 11.28 -9.85
C LYS A 72 -13.35 10.77 -11.27
N PRO A 73 -14.33 10.09 -11.90
CA PRO A 73 -14.22 9.81 -13.33
C PRO A 73 -13.99 11.14 -14.04
N ARG A 74 -12.93 11.25 -14.87
CA ARG A 74 -12.76 12.42 -15.73
C ARG A 74 -14.05 12.53 -16.54
N GLU A 75 -14.75 13.66 -16.43
CA GLU A 75 -15.84 13.96 -17.34
C GLU A 75 -15.27 13.82 -18.75
N LYS A 76 -15.80 12.86 -19.51
CA LYS A 76 -15.51 12.71 -20.93
C LYS A 76 -16.18 13.89 -21.62
N GLY A 77 -15.53 15.05 -21.60
CA GLY A 77 -15.88 16.17 -22.46
C GLY A 77 -15.50 15.79 -23.89
N PHE A 78 -16.47 15.25 -24.63
CA PHE A 78 -16.57 15.39 -26.08
C PHE A 78 -17.56 16.51 -26.37
#